data_AF-A0A816YH76-F1
#
_entry.id   AF-A0A816YH76-F1
#
_cell.length_a   1.000
_cell.length_b   1.000
_cell.length_c   1.000
_cell.angle_alpha   90.00
_cell.angle_beta   90.00
_cell.angle_gamma   90.00
#
_symmetry.space_group_name_H-M   'P 1'
#
loop_
_entity.id
_entity.type
_entity.pdbx_description
1 polymer ?
#
loop_
_entity_poly.entity_id
_entity_poly.type
_entity_poly.pdbx_seq_one_letter_code
_entity_poly.pdbx_strand_id
1 'polypeptide(L)'
;MCNCCTVYLENDDMVKLEKEYEEYKFNSSFMSNALRLIQLNSKRNLQIFRDPIDKNEWTEALPTSISAMYHILFNDITFPAAFLQTPIFDQYVPMYLNYGAIGFVMGHEITHSLGDRSRNVDMDAHKVSLWTNETIDAFDKRKECIIEQYNNYTLTQVNLQMNGEKTQSENIADIVGLKQAFFAYQKWAETHKNVDKKLPGLTKYSAEQMFFLNFGHIWCTKMSVGAAYSYVLKDTHSPPEFRINGPTSNFVEFDRVFDCQPGQGSLGEHVVPRVHALKKIISICVFCFDKDKHISWTSPFDKVHGIFNDEMELADKLCLHVRHLSSYLTSISIFNPLERTIHSLDAEQTTFMWFQLFVEILLRLKVTSAAQNRMREECCSNYASNQIELHKINEFFDSYTLDKAAHWYTRDSFLYRLLNKAFRTQNIDEVVGVDESLIEEQYPHPHPLYDCFFIESSINHIHL
;
A
#
# COMPACT_ATOMS: atom_id res chain seq x y z
N MET A 1 36.70 12.41 7.00
CA MET A 1 37.45 11.14 7.02
C MET A 1 36.51 10.10 6.42
N CYS A 2 36.86 9.50 5.28
CA CYS A 2 36.05 8.41 4.71
C CYS A 2 36.09 7.24 5.68
N ASN A 3 34.94 6.84 6.23
CA ASN A 3 34.81 5.60 6.98
C ASN A 3 34.94 4.45 5.97
N CYS A 4 36.15 3.93 5.79
CA CYS A 4 36.36 2.69 5.06
C CYS A 4 35.71 1.54 5.84
N CYS A 5 34.74 0.86 5.23
CA CYS A 5 34.29 -0.44 5.70
C CYS A 5 35.51 -1.37 5.76
N THR A 6 35.94 -1.71 6.98
CA THR A 6 37.04 -2.64 7.19
C THR A 6 36.43 -4.04 7.25
N VAL A 7 36.69 -4.85 6.21
CA VAL A 7 36.29 -6.26 6.18
C VAL A 7 37.35 -7.06 6.93
N TYR A 8 36.95 -7.73 8.01
CA TYR A 8 37.80 -8.69 8.73
C TYR A 8 37.55 -10.08 8.16
N LEU A 9 38.62 -10.76 7.71
CA LEU A 9 38.58 -12.18 7.34
C LEU A 9 39.18 -12.98 8.49
N GLU A 10 38.47 -14.00 8.95
CA GLU A 10 39.02 -14.95 9.93
C GLU A 10 40.07 -15.84 9.25
N ASN A 11 41.00 -16.42 10.02
CA ASN A 11 42.10 -17.22 9.47
C ASN A 11 41.62 -18.41 8.61
N ASP A 12 40.50 -19.04 8.96
CA ASP A 12 39.93 -20.14 8.18
C ASP A 12 39.35 -19.67 6.84
N ASP A 13 38.91 -18.41 6.75
CA ASP A 13 38.39 -17.84 5.52
C ASP A 13 39.50 -17.43 4.55
N MET A 14 40.66 -17.03 5.07
CA MET A 14 41.86 -16.78 4.25
C MET A 14 42.33 -18.06 3.53
N VAL A 15 42.32 -19.20 4.22
CA VAL A 15 42.69 -20.49 3.62
C VAL A 15 41.72 -20.89 2.51
N LYS A 16 40.41 -20.69 2.72
CA LYS A 16 39.40 -20.93 1.68
C LYS A 16 39.60 -20.02 0.47
N LEU A 17 39.86 -18.74 0.70
CA LEU A 17 40.10 -17.76 -0.35
C LEU A 17 41.35 -18.09 -1.16
N GLU A 18 42.46 -18.43 -0.51
CA GLU A 18 43.70 -18.85 -1.20
C GLU A 18 43.46 -20.08 -2.07
N LYS A 19 42.70 -21.06 -1.57
CA LYS A 19 42.33 -22.26 -2.32
C LYS A 19 41.44 -21.95 -3.54
N GLU A 20 40.49 -21.03 -3.39
CA GLU A 20 39.62 -20.60 -4.49
C GLU A 20 40.42 -19.93 -5.63
N TYR A 21 41.44 -19.15 -5.27
CA TYR A 21 42.29 -18.44 -6.24
C TYR A 21 43.55 -19.21 -6.68
N GLU A 22 43.75 -20.46 -6.26
CA GLU A 22 44.97 -21.24 -6.51
C GLU A 22 45.29 -21.40 -8.01
N GLU A 23 44.26 -21.54 -8.86
CA GLU A 23 44.39 -21.68 -10.31
C GLU A 23 44.58 -20.35 -11.07
N TYR A 24 44.40 -19.20 -10.39
CA TYR A 24 44.45 -17.85 -10.95
C TYR A 24 45.89 -17.30 -11.01
N LYS A 25 46.72 -17.96 -11.81
CA LYS A 25 48.11 -17.56 -12.03
C LYS A 25 48.22 -16.55 -13.17
N PHE A 26 48.64 -15.33 -12.85
CA PHE A 26 48.76 -14.21 -13.79
C PHE A 26 50.21 -13.89 -14.14
N ASN A 27 50.43 -13.32 -15.33
CA ASN A 27 51.72 -12.81 -15.78
C ASN A 27 51.63 -11.32 -16.17
N SER A 28 52.67 -10.75 -16.78
CA SER A 28 52.69 -9.32 -17.14
C SER A 28 51.79 -8.95 -18.35
N SER A 29 51.26 -9.93 -19.09
CA SER A 29 50.39 -9.70 -20.24
C SER A 29 48.92 -9.59 -19.83
N PHE A 30 48.37 -8.39 -19.97
CA PHE A 30 46.95 -8.13 -19.73
C PHE A 30 46.04 -9.07 -20.55
N MET A 31 46.32 -9.22 -21.85
CA MET A 31 45.50 -10.06 -22.73
C MET A 31 45.54 -11.54 -22.31
N SER A 32 46.71 -12.05 -21.95
CA SER A 32 46.85 -13.44 -21.50
C SER A 32 46.09 -13.66 -20.19
N ASN A 33 46.17 -12.71 -19.25
CA ASN A 33 45.41 -12.78 -18.00
C ASN A 33 43.91 -12.71 -18.23
N ALA A 34 43.43 -11.84 -19.13
CA ALA A 34 42.01 -11.72 -19.47
C ALA A 34 41.46 -13.02 -20.09
N LEU A 35 42.18 -13.62 -21.05
CA LEU A 35 41.80 -14.91 -21.64
C LEU A 35 41.81 -16.03 -20.59
N ARG A 36 42.79 -16.01 -19.68
CA ARG A 36 42.87 -16.97 -18.56
C ARG A 36 41.66 -16.86 -17.63
N LEU A 37 41.24 -15.64 -17.29
CA LEU A 37 40.04 -15.40 -16.48
C LEU A 37 38.78 -15.97 -17.15
N ILE A 38 38.59 -15.74 -18.45
CA ILE A 38 37.45 -16.26 -19.21
C ILE A 38 37.44 -17.81 -19.18
N GLN A 39 38.60 -18.44 -19.35
CA GLN A 39 38.74 -19.89 -19.29
C GLN A 39 38.40 -20.44 -17.90
N LEU A 40 38.91 -19.82 -16.83
CA LEU A 40 38.66 -20.23 -15.44
C LEU A 40 37.17 -20.07 -15.08
N ASN A 41 36.55 -18.95 -15.44
CA ASN A 41 35.12 -18.73 -15.22
C ASN A 41 34.26 -19.74 -15.98
N SER A 42 34.63 -20.04 -17.24
CA SER A 42 33.91 -21.05 -18.03
C SER A 42 34.05 -22.45 -17.41
N LYS A 43 35.24 -22.80 -16.92
CA LYS A 43 35.47 -24.06 -16.22
C LYS A 43 34.63 -24.14 -14.93
N ARG A 44 34.61 -23.09 -14.11
CA ARG A 44 33.77 -23.03 -12.88
C ARG A 44 32.30 -23.21 -13.22
N ASN A 45 31.77 -22.47 -14.20
CA ASN A 45 30.36 -22.58 -14.61
C ASN A 45 29.98 -23.99 -15.09
N LEU A 46 30.91 -24.69 -15.77
CA LEU A 46 30.69 -26.08 -16.18
C LEU A 46 30.80 -27.08 -15.02
N GLN A 47 31.59 -26.78 -13.99
CA GLN A 47 31.72 -27.61 -12.78
C GLN A 47 30.45 -27.51 -11.92
N ILE A 48 29.92 -26.30 -11.73
CA ILE A 48 28.70 -26.04 -10.93
C ILE A 48 27.52 -26.90 -11.41
N PHE A 49 27.43 -27.22 -12.71
CA PHE A 49 26.37 -28.10 -13.23
C PHE A 49 26.31 -29.48 -12.56
N ARG A 50 27.43 -30.00 -12.04
CA ARG A 50 27.51 -31.32 -11.40
C ARG A 50 27.49 -31.28 -9.88
N ASP A 51 27.72 -30.10 -9.32
CA ASP A 51 27.84 -29.91 -7.88
C ASP A 51 26.47 -29.56 -7.29
N PRO A 52 26.21 -29.92 -6.02
CA PRO A 52 25.01 -29.45 -5.34
C PRO A 52 25.03 -27.92 -5.22
N ILE A 53 23.85 -27.32 -5.18
CA ILE A 53 23.70 -25.88 -4.96
C ILE A 53 24.25 -25.52 -3.57
N ASP A 54 25.25 -24.63 -3.52
CA ASP A 54 25.72 -24.03 -2.27
C ASP A 54 24.86 -22.82 -1.93
N LYS A 55 24.01 -22.96 -0.90
CA LYS A 55 23.14 -21.87 -0.42
C LYS A 55 23.89 -20.74 0.28
N ASN A 56 25.20 -20.86 0.51
CA ASN A 56 26.03 -19.81 1.09
C ASN A 56 26.82 -19.01 0.05
N GLU A 57 26.74 -19.39 -1.24
CA GLU A 57 27.45 -18.69 -2.31
C GLU A 57 26.76 -17.38 -2.65
N TRP A 58 27.51 -16.27 -2.66
CA TRP A 58 27.04 -14.98 -3.15
C TRP A 58 27.24 -14.93 -4.67
N THR A 59 26.18 -15.20 -5.42
CA THR A 59 26.26 -15.36 -6.88
C THR A 59 26.10 -14.06 -7.67
N GLU A 60 25.41 -13.06 -7.11
CA GLU A 60 25.04 -11.84 -7.86
C GLU A 60 25.75 -10.56 -7.42
N ALA A 61 26.22 -10.48 -6.18
CA ALA A 61 26.86 -9.26 -5.67
C ALA A 61 28.20 -9.56 -4.98
N LEU A 62 29.21 -8.76 -5.33
CA LEU A 62 30.47 -8.73 -4.60
C LEU A 62 30.32 -7.84 -3.36
N PRO A 63 31.12 -8.03 -2.30
CA PRO A 63 31.13 -7.12 -1.14
C PRO A 63 31.40 -5.64 -1.50
N THR A 64 32.05 -5.40 -2.64
CA THR A 64 32.36 -4.08 -3.20
C THR A 64 31.26 -3.49 -4.09
N SER A 65 30.20 -4.25 -4.38
CA SER A 65 29.08 -3.78 -5.20
C SER A 65 28.30 -2.66 -4.50
N ILE A 66 27.89 -1.65 -5.26
CA ILE A 66 27.02 -0.55 -4.78
C ILE A 66 25.60 -0.81 -5.28
N SER A 67 24.99 -1.91 -4.80
CA SER A 67 23.61 -2.30 -5.10
C SER A 67 23.10 -3.23 -4.00
N ALA A 68 21.80 -3.29 -3.79
CA ALA A 68 21.13 -4.40 -3.09
C ALA A 68 20.44 -5.31 -4.12
N MET A 69 20.14 -6.54 -3.73
CA MET A 69 19.56 -7.56 -4.62
C MET A 69 18.71 -8.57 -3.83
N TYR A 70 17.61 -9.02 -4.44
CA TYR A 70 16.86 -10.21 -4.07
C TYR A 70 17.14 -11.36 -5.05
N HIS A 71 17.61 -12.51 -4.55
CA HIS A 71 17.86 -13.68 -5.39
C HIS A 71 16.73 -14.71 -5.26
N ILE A 72 15.91 -14.83 -6.30
CA ILE A 72 14.74 -15.72 -6.32
C ILE A 72 15.07 -17.20 -6.02
N LEU A 73 16.22 -17.71 -6.49
CA LEU A 73 16.57 -19.14 -6.31
C LEU A 73 17.05 -19.48 -4.89
N PHE A 74 17.58 -18.49 -4.17
CA PHE A 74 18.04 -18.66 -2.79
C PHE A 74 17.03 -18.11 -1.80
N ASN A 75 16.02 -17.38 -2.30
CA ASN A 75 15.07 -16.60 -1.52
C ASN A 75 15.79 -15.74 -0.46
N ASP A 76 16.86 -15.08 -0.89
CA ASP A 76 17.71 -14.26 -0.04
C ASP A 76 17.68 -12.79 -0.47
N ILE A 77 18.11 -11.93 0.45
CA ILE A 77 18.33 -10.52 0.19
C ILE A 77 19.75 -10.20 0.60
N THR A 78 20.51 -9.60 -0.31
CA THR A 78 21.92 -9.33 -0.12
C THR A 78 22.19 -7.82 -0.08
N PHE A 79 22.85 -7.38 0.99
CA PHE A 79 23.35 -6.01 1.15
C PHE A 79 24.88 -6.03 1.25
N PRO A 80 25.60 -5.76 0.15
CA PRO A 80 27.05 -5.65 0.15
C PRO A 80 27.56 -4.58 1.11
N ALA A 81 28.72 -4.83 1.72
CA ALA A 81 29.32 -3.91 2.68
C ALA A 81 29.57 -2.51 2.09
N ALA A 82 29.97 -2.43 0.82
CA ALA A 82 30.19 -1.16 0.13
C ALA A 82 28.89 -0.39 -0.15
N PHE A 83 27.74 -1.06 -0.18
CA PHE A 83 26.44 -0.40 -0.32
C PHE A 83 25.98 0.24 1.01
N LEU A 84 26.37 -0.34 2.16
CA LEU A 84 26.02 0.12 3.51
C LEU A 84 26.88 1.29 4.00
N GLN A 85 26.84 2.40 3.26
CA GLN A 85 27.53 3.65 3.58
C GLN A 85 26.61 4.86 3.42
N THR A 86 26.99 6.02 3.96
CA THR A 86 26.25 7.28 3.78
C THR A 86 26.10 7.62 2.28
N PRO A 87 24.92 8.04 1.79
CA PRO A 87 23.67 8.35 2.53
C PRO A 87 22.70 7.17 2.72
N ILE A 88 23.06 5.95 2.31
CA ILE A 88 22.21 4.76 2.43
C ILE A 88 22.06 4.32 3.88
N PHE A 89 23.17 4.19 4.60
CA PHE A 89 23.19 3.82 6.02
C PHE A 89 24.32 4.52 6.77
N ASP A 90 24.00 5.04 7.95
CA ASP A 90 24.97 5.58 8.90
C ASP A 90 24.48 5.36 10.34
N GLN A 91 25.27 4.67 11.16
CA GLN A 91 24.90 4.38 12.54
C GLN A 91 24.83 5.62 13.45
N TYR A 92 25.42 6.75 13.03
CA TYR A 92 25.51 7.98 13.81
C TYR A 92 24.46 9.02 13.43
N VAL A 93 23.62 8.74 12.44
CA VAL A 93 22.55 9.64 12.02
C VAL A 93 21.20 9.26 12.63
N PRO A 94 20.25 10.21 12.74
CA PRO A 94 18.91 9.91 13.21
C PRO A 94 18.22 8.83 12.36
N MET A 95 17.39 8.01 12.99
CA MET A 95 16.81 6.83 12.36
C MET A 95 15.86 7.17 11.22
N TYR A 96 15.14 8.30 11.26
CA TYR A 96 14.34 8.74 10.10
C TYR A 96 15.14 8.81 8.79
N LEU A 97 16.45 9.10 8.83
CA LEU A 97 17.30 9.07 7.63
C LEU A 97 17.60 7.64 7.19
N ASN A 98 18.00 6.77 8.13
CA ASN A 98 18.28 5.36 7.81
C ASN A 98 17.04 4.65 7.27
N TYR A 99 15.89 4.84 7.91
CA TYR A 99 14.64 4.24 7.43
C TYR A 99 14.22 4.81 6.07
N GLY A 100 14.43 6.11 5.82
CA GLY A 100 14.15 6.72 4.52
C GLY A 100 15.07 6.25 3.40
N ALA A 101 16.24 5.69 3.74
CA ALA A 101 17.20 5.16 2.78
C ALA A 101 17.31 3.63 2.85
N ILE A 102 18.21 3.06 3.66
CA ILE A 102 18.36 1.60 3.76
C ILE A 102 17.06 0.89 4.15
N GLY A 103 16.19 1.49 4.97
CA GLY A 103 14.88 0.91 5.29
C GLY A 103 13.99 0.78 4.06
N PHE A 104 13.98 1.79 3.19
CA PHE A 104 13.30 1.74 1.89
C PHE A 104 13.90 0.64 1.00
N VAL A 105 15.22 0.56 0.89
CA VAL A 105 15.88 -0.48 0.07
C VAL A 105 15.57 -1.89 0.60
N MET A 106 15.57 -2.08 1.92
CA MET A 106 15.15 -3.35 2.53
C MET A 106 13.71 -3.72 2.16
N GLY A 107 12.77 -2.78 2.26
CA GLY A 107 11.39 -3.02 1.84
C GLY A 107 11.25 -3.30 0.34
N HIS A 108 12.06 -2.63 -0.49
CA HIS A 108 12.12 -2.86 -1.93
C HIS A 108 12.54 -4.30 -2.25
N GLU A 109 13.68 -4.77 -1.69
CA GLU A 109 14.15 -6.13 -1.94
C GLU A 109 13.22 -7.20 -1.35
N ILE A 110 12.61 -6.96 -0.18
CA ILE A 110 11.60 -7.86 0.38
C ILE A 110 10.42 -7.99 -0.58
N THR A 111 10.00 -6.89 -1.22
CA THR A 111 8.86 -6.91 -2.14
C THR A 111 9.13 -7.73 -3.40
N HIS A 112 10.38 -7.84 -3.85
CA HIS A 112 10.72 -8.71 -4.98
C HIS A 112 10.36 -10.18 -4.72
N SER A 113 10.35 -10.64 -3.46
CA SER A 113 9.86 -11.99 -3.11
C SER A 113 8.37 -12.22 -3.34
N LEU A 114 7.59 -11.15 -3.55
CA LEU A 114 6.14 -11.16 -3.74
C LEU A 114 5.72 -10.57 -5.10
N GLY A 115 6.67 -10.42 -6.03
CA GLY A 115 6.46 -9.86 -7.35
C GLY A 115 5.99 -10.87 -8.41
N ASP A 116 5.87 -10.39 -9.65
CA ASP A 116 5.34 -11.14 -10.79
C ASP A 116 6.14 -12.42 -11.13
N ARG A 117 7.45 -12.39 -10.89
CA ARG A 117 8.33 -13.56 -11.08
C ARG A 117 8.20 -14.51 -9.90
N SER A 118 8.28 -13.97 -8.69
CA SER A 118 8.35 -14.73 -7.44
C SER A 118 7.05 -15.39 -7.03
N ARG A 119 5.88 -14.91 -7.52
CA ARG A 119 4.58 -15.57 -7.29
C ARG A 119 4.49 -17.01 -7.82
N ASN A 120 5.39 -17.38 -8.74
CA ASN A 120 5.43 -18.71 -9.37
C ASN A 120 6.48 -19.64 -8.75
N VAL A 121 7.06 -19.28 -7.61
CA VAL A 121 8.00 -20.13 -6.87
C VAL A 121 7.61 -20.24 -5.39
N ASP A 122 7.96 -21.36 -4.76
CA ASP A 122 7.89 -21.50 -3.30
C ASP A 122 9.16 -20.99 -2.59
N MET A 123 9.20 -21.14 -1.27
CA MET A 123 10.32 -20.71 -0.42
C MET A 123 11.64 -21.45 -0.69
N ASP A 124 11.59 -22.60 -1.35
CA ASP A 124 12.75 -23.40 -1.75
C ASP A 124 13.04 -23.23 -3.26
N ALA A 125 12.44 -22.22 -3.89
CA ALA A 125 12.53 -21.88 -5.31
C ALA A 125 12.04 -22.96 -6.28
N HIS A 126 11.18 -23.88 -5.83
CA HIS A 126 10.49 -24.79 -6.75
C HIS A 126 9.42 -24.01 -7.52
N LYS A 127 9.33 -24.26 -8.84
CA LYS A 127 8.30 -23.64 -9.67
C LYS A 127 6.92 -24.20 -9.34
N VAL A 128 6.16 -23.48 -8.51
CA VAL A 128 4.80 -23.84 -8.09
C VAL A 128 3.97 -22.57 -7.90
N SER A 129 2.69 -22.63 -8.28
CA SER A 129 1.74 -21.54 -8.01
C SER A 129 1.09 -21.77 -6.64
N LEU A 130 1.54 -21.02 -5.64
CA LEU A 130 0.95 -21.07 -4.28
C LEU A 130 -0.29 -20.18 -4.14
N TRP A 131 -0.49 -19.24 -5.07
CA TRP A 131 -1.58 -18.28 -5.03
C TRP A 131 -2.85 -18.85 -5.64
N THR A 132 -4.00 -18.50 -5.05
CA THR A 132 -5.30 -18.80 -5.66
C THR A 132 -5.53 -17.91 -6.88
N ASN A 133 -6.41 -18.33 -7.79
CA ASN A 133 -6.77 -17.55 -8.97
C ASN A 133 -7.30 -16.15 -8.58
N GLU A 134 -8.09 -16.05 -7.51
CA GLU A 134 -8.62 -14.78 -7.02
C GLU A 134 -7.52 -13.84 -6.56
N THR A 135 -6.45 -14.39 -5.97
CA THR A 135 -5.28 -13.62 -5.53
C THR A 135 -4.48 -13.11 -6.73
N ILE A 136 -4.31 -13.97 -7.74
CA ILE A 136 -3.64 -13.63 -9.01
C ILE A 136 -4.39 -12.51 -9.73
N ASP A 137 -5.71 -12.66 -9.92
CA ASP A 137 -6.56 -11.64 -10.57
C ASP A 137 -6.53 -10.31 -9.80
N ALA A 138 -6.55 -10.38 -8.47
CA ALA A 138 -6.49 -9.20 -7.61
C ALA A 138 -5.12 -8.51 -7.65
N PHE A 139 -4.03 -9.25 -7.82
CA PHE A 139 -2.68 -8.73 -8.02
C PHE A 139 -2.57 -8.09 -9.40
N ASP A 140 -2.95 -8.80 -10.47
CA ASP A 140 -2.85 -8.33 -11.85
C ASP A 140 -3.68 -7.06 -12.07
N LYS A 141 -4.88 -6.96 -11.48
CA LYS A 141 -5.69 -5.72 -11.52
C LYS A 141 -5.00 -4.52 -10.84
N ARG A 142 -4.21 -4.74 -9.79
CA ARG A 142 -3.47 -3.66 -9.10
C ARG A 142 -2.20 -3.28 -9.83
N LYS A 143 -1.52 -4.27 -10.41
CA LYS A 143 -0.37 -4.08 -11.29
C LYS A 143 -0.75 -3.24 -12.51
N GLU A 144 -1.91 -3.49 -13.12
CA GLU A 144 -2.38 -2.71 -14.28
C GLU A 144 -2.46 -1.21 -13.98
N CYS A 145 -2.97 -0.83 -12.81
CA CYS A 145 -3.02 0.57 -12.38
C CYS A 145 -1.61 1.21 -12.29
N ILE A 146 -0.59 0.44 -11.90
CA ILE A 146 0.81 0.91 -11.87
C ILE A 146 1.36 1.01 -13.29
N ILE A 147 1.06 0.05 -14.16
CA ILE A 147 1.46 0.08 -15.57
C ILE A 147 0.89 1.34 -16.24
N GLU A 148 -0.42 1.58 -16.09
CA GLU A 148 -1.10 2.77 -16.62
C GLU A 148 -0.50 4.06 -16.08
N GLN A 149 -0.23 4.15 -14.77
CA GLN A 149 0.38 5.33 -14.17
C GLN A 149 1.74 5.64 -14.82
N TYR A 150 2.62 4.64 -14.92
CA TYR A 150 3.97 4.85 -15.43
C TYR A 150 3.99 5.02 -16.95
N ASN A 151 3.05 4.44 -17.71
CA ASN A 151 2.91 4.72 -19.15
C ASN A 151 2.62 6.20 -19.45
N ASN A 152 1.99 6.91 -18.50
CA ASN A 152 1.71 8.34 -18.64
C ASN A 152 2.91 9.24 -18.31
N TYR A 153 4.03 8.69 -17.83
CA TYR A 153 5.23 9.45 -17.58
C TYR A 153 6.07 9.62 -18.85
N THR A 154 6.54 10.85 -19.08
CA THR A 154 7.45 11.18 -20.19
C THR A 154 8.74 11.76 -19.62
N LEU A 155 9.87 11.12 -19.92
CA LEU A 155 11.20 11.66 -19.58
C LEU A 155 11.52 12.83 -20.51
N THR A 156 11.25 14.05 -20.05
CA THR A 156 11.32 15.28 -20.85
C THR A 156 12.68 15.50 -21.51
N GLN A 157 13.77 15.08 -20.86
CA GLN A 157 15.14 15.20 -21.38
C GLN A 157 15.33 14.53 -22.75
N VAL A 158 14.60 13.46 -23.04
CA VAL A 158 14.66 12.70 -24.31
C VAL A 158 13.32 12.62 -25.03
N ASN A 159 12.27 13.24 -24.46
CA ASN A 159 10.90 13.20 -24.94
C ASN A 159 10.40 11.77 -25.26
N LEU A 160 10.69 10.82 -24.36
CA LEU A 160 10.23 9.43 -24.49
C LEU A 160 9.27 9.10 -23.36
N GLN A 161 8.16 8.44 -23.73
CA GLN A 161 7.25 7.84 -22.76
C GLN A 161 7.91 6.63 -22.11
N MET A 162 7.63 6.47 -20.82
CA MET A 162 8.02 5.32 -20.04
C MET A 162 7.20 4.09 -20.46
N ASN A 163 7.79 2.91 -20.28
CA ASN A 163 7.09 1.65 -20.46
C ASN A 163 6.77 1.06 -19.08
N GLY A 164 5.52 1.22 -18.65
CA GLY A 164 4.99 0.73 -17.39
C GLY A 164 5.08 -0.79 -17.28
N GLU A 165 4.76 -1.52 -18.34
CA GLU A 165 4.84 -3.00 -18.37
C GLU A 165 6.27 -3.49 -18.11
N LYS A 166 7.27 -2.82 -18.71
CA LYS A 166 8.68 -3.15 -18.50
C LYS A 166 9.15 -2.85 -17.08
N THR A 167 8.63 -1.77 -16.48
CA THR A 167 9.13 -1.24 -15.20
C THR A 167 8.29 -1.66 -13.99
N GLN A 168 7.15 -2.31 -14.19
CA GLN A 168 6.15 -2.57 -13.15
C GLN A 168 6.70 -3.31 -11.92
N SER A 169 7.60 -4.28 -12.10
CA SER A 169 8.15 -5.05 -10.96
C SER A 169 8.92 -4.14 -10.01
N GLU A 170 9.78 -3.27 -10.57
CA GLU A 170 10.56 -2.29 -9.80
C GLU A 170 9.68 -1.19 -9.21
N ASN A 171 8.68 -0.73 -9.97
CA ASN A 171 7.75 0.29 -9.52
C ASN A 171 6.90 -0.20 -8.34
N ILE A 172 6.45 -1.46 -8.37
CA ILE A 172 5.74 -2.11 -7.26
C ILE A 172 6.67 -2.18 -6.03
N ALA A 173 7.91 -2.64 -6.22
CA ALA A 173 8.89 -2.74 -5.14
C ALA A 173 9.19 -1.36 -4.50
N ASP A 174 9.27 -0.30 -5.30
CA ASP A 174 9.43 1.06 -4.78
C ASP A 174 8.22 1.54 -3.97
N ILE A 175 7.01 1.36 -4.51
CA ILE A 175 5.77 1.79 -3.86
C ILE A 175 5.58 1.07 -2.52
N VAL A 176 5.78 -0.25 -2.50
CA VAL A 176 5.59 -1.07 -1.30
C VAL A 176 6.74 -0.87 -0.32
N GLY A 177 7.98 -0.81 -0.81
CA GLY A 177 9.17 -0.59 0.01
C GLY A 177 9.12 0.73 0.77
N LEU A 178 8.67 1.81 0.12
CA LEU A 178 8.49 3.11 0.78
C LEU A 178 7.47 3.04 1.92
N LYS A 179 6.35 2.33 1.71
CA LYS A 179 5.30 2.15 2.72
C LYS A 179 5.80 1.33 3.90
N GLN A 180 6.43 0.19 3.63
CA GLN A 180 6.99 -0.68 4.66
C GLN A 180 8.01 0.07 5.52
N ALA A 181 8.93 0.79 4.89
CA ALA A 181 9.96 1.56 5.58
C ALA A 181 9.36 2.67 6.46
N PHE A 182 8.37 3.40 5.95
CA PHE A 182 7.72 4.48 6.70
C PHE A 182 6.97 3.95 7.92
N PHE A 183 6.17 2.89 7.76
CA PHE A 183 5.45 2.29 8.89
C PHE A 183 6.40 1.62 9.89
N ALA A 184 7.50 1.03 9.42
CA ALA A 184 8.55 0.51 10.30
C ALA A 184 9.22 1.62 11.12
N TYR A 185 9.47 2.77 10.49
CA TYR A 185 9.97 3.96 11.17
C TYR A 185 8.98 4.48 12.21
N GLN A 186 7.69 4.61 11.87
CA GLN A 186 6.67 5.08 12.82
C GLN A 186 6.60 4.16 14.05
N LYS A 187 6.58 2.84 13.85
CA LYS A 187 6.60 1.86 14.93
C LYS A 187 7.88 1.95 15.79
N TRP A 188 9.03 2.17 15.16
CA TRP A 188 10.28 2.40 15.88
C TRP A 188 10.23 3.70 16.71
N ALA A 189 9.72 4.80 16.14
CA ALA A 189 9.63 6.09 16.80
C ALA A 189 8.65 6.09 17.98
N GLU A 190 7.54 5.33 17.89
CA GLU A 190 6.59 5.12 18.98
C GLU A 190 7.24 4.48 20.21
N THR A 191 8.16 3.53 19.98
CA THR A 191 8.85 2.78 21.03
C THR A 191 10.15 3.44 21.52
N HIS A 192 10.72 4.38 20.74
CA HIS A 192 11.99 5.05 21.02
C HIS A 192 11.84 6.58 21.11
N LYS A 193 10.88 7.02 21.93
CA LYS A 193 10.58 8.45 22.12
C LYS A 193 11.84 9.24 22.54
N ASN A 194 12.05 10.39 21.91
CA ASN A 194 13.17 11.33 22.15
C ASN A 194 14.57 10.83 21.76
N VAL A 195 14.70 9.70 21.08
CA VAL A 195 15.99 9.24 20.54
C VAL A 195 16.38 10.04 19.30
N ASP A 196 15.43 10.24 18.38
CA ASP A 196 15.67 10.97 17.14
C ASP A 196 15.77 12.47 17.35
N LYS A 197 16.99 12.99 17.23
CA LYS A 197 17.28 14.41 17.29
C LYS A 197 17.07 15.06 15.92
N LYS A 198 16.57 16.30 15.93
CA LYS A 198 16.52 17.13 14.73
C LYS A 198 17.94 17.51 14.30
N LEU A 199 18.20 17.52 12.99
CA LEU A 199 19.47 17.98 12.46
C LEU A 199 19.62 19.50 12.64
N PRO A 200 20.80 20.00 13.07
CA PRO A 200 21.10 21.43 13.07
C PRO A 200 20.90 22.05 11.68
N GLY A 201 20.29 23.24 11.61
CA GLY A 201 20.00 23.91 10.34
C GLY A 201 18.75 23.41 9.58
N LEU A 202 18.22 22.24 9.95
CA LEU A 202 17.01 21.64 9.36
C LEU A 202 15.89 21.45 10.39
N THR A 203 15.96 22.15 11.52
CA THR A 203 15.03 22.01 12.65
C THR A 203 13.57 22.36 12.33
N LYS A 204 13.34 23.06 11.20
CA LYS A 204 12.01 23.38 10.67
C LYS A 204 11.27 22.15 10.14
N TYR A 205 11.97 21.09 9.74
CA TYR A 205 11.37 19.87 9.25
C TYR A 205 11.02 18.92 10.40
N SER A 206 9.90 18.20 10.27
CA SER A 206 9.58 17.07 11.13
C SER A 206 10.46 15.87 10.80
N ALA A 207 10.51 14.88 11.69
CA ALA A 207 11.25 13.65 11.42
C ALA A 207 10.64 12.85 10.24
N GLU A 208 9.31 12.84 10.10
CA GLU A 208 8.61 12.24 8.96
C GLU A 208 8.92 12.98 7.65
N GLN A 209 9.01 14.32 7.66
CA GLN A 209 9.45 15.09 6.50
C GLN A 209 10.90 14.77 6.12
N MET A 210 11.78 14.66 7.12
CA MET A 210 13.18 14.29 6.90
C MET A 210 13.35 12.85 6.37
N PHE A 211 12.48 11.92 6.76
CA PHE A 211 12.42 10.58 6.16
C PHE A 211 12.22 10.66 4.65
N PHE A 212 11.17 11.38 4.20
CA PHE A 212 10.86 11.50 2.77
C PHE A 212 11.91 12.34 2.01
N LEU A 213 12.49 13.34 2.66
CA LEU A 213 13.60 14.10 2.08
C LEU A 213 14.83 13.21 1.84
N ASN A 214 15.18 12.32 2.79
CA ASN A 214 16.30 11.40 2.57
C ASN A 214 15.97 10.31 1.55
N PHE A 215 14.73 9.83 1.53
CA PHE A 215 14.24 8.96 0.44
C PHE A 215 14.43 9.63 -0.93
N GLY A 216 14.06 10.89 -1.10
CA GLY A 216 14.32 11.62 -2.35
C GLY A 216 15.81 11.85 -2.62
N HIS A 217 16.61 12.10 -1.57
CA HIS A 217 18.03 12.41 -1.68
C HIS A 217 18.85 11.25 -2.27
N ILE A 218 18.53 10.00 -1.92
CA ILE A 218 19.27 8.84 -2.47
C ILE A 218 19.08 8.64 -3.98
N TRP A 219 18.08 9.30 -4.57
CA TRP A 219 17.78 9.26 -6.01
C TRP A 219 18.31 10.47 -6.79
N CYS A 220 18.92 11.44 -6.12
CA CYS A 220 19.47 12.63 -6.77
C CYS A 220 20.56 12.26 -7.78
N THR A 221 20.25 12.41 -9.07
CA THR A 221 21.17 12.11 -10.16
C THR A 221 21.04 13.14 -11.29
N LYS A 222 22.05 13.17 -12.16
CA LYS A 222 21.99 13.86 -13.44
C LYS A 222 22.56 12.97 -14.52
N MET A 223 21.81 12.80 -15.60
CA MET A 223 22.15 11.88 -16.68
C MET A 223 22.51 12.65 -17.95
N SER A 224 23.43 12.10 -18.76
CA SER A 224 23.62 12.55 -20.13
C SER A 224 22.42 12.14 -20.99
N VAL A 225 22.21 12.80 -22.13
CA VAL A 225 21.11 12.46 -23.07
C VAL A 225 21.21 10.99 -23.52
N GLY A 226 22.42 10.51 -23.82
CA GLY A 226 22.65 9.12 -24.21
C GLY A 226 22.33 8.13 -23.08
N ALA A 227 22.67 8.46 -21.83
CA ALA A 227 22.31 7.65 -20.68
C ALA A 227 20.79 7.63 -20.46
N ALA A 228 20.11 8.78 -20.58
CA ALA A 228 18.65 8.88 -20.48
C ALA A 228 17.94 8.02 -21.53
N TYR A 229 18.39 8.06 -22.80
CA TYR A 229 17.88 7.15 -23.85
C TYR A 229 18.08 5.68 -23.48
N SER A 230 19.29 5.31 -23.05
CA SER A 230 19.59 3.93 -22.67
C SER A 230 18.71 3.47 -21.50
N TYR A 231 18.45 4.34 -20.53
CA TYR A 231 17.65 4.02 -19.35
C TYR A 231 16.19 3.74 -19.73
N VAL A 232 15.55 4.67 -20.45
CA VAL A 232 14.15 4.51 -20.88
C VAL A 232 13.97 3.28 -21.77
N LEU A 233 14.94 2.97 -22.65
CA LEU A 233 14.81 1.85 -23.59
C LEU A 233 15.21 0.50 -22.98
N LYS A 234 16.28 0.42 -22.18
CA LYS A 234 16.90 -0.85 -21.77
C LYS A 234 16.74 -1.20 -20.30
N ASP A 235 16.67 -0.21 -19.42
CA ASP A 235 16.62 -0.45 -17.98
C ASP A 235 15.23 -0.95 -17.56
N THR A 236 15.18 -1.87 -16.60
CA THR A 236 13.93 -2.35 -15.98
C THR A 236 13.47 -1.42 -14.86
N HIS A 237 14.34 -0.56 -14.36
CA HIS A 237 13.96 0.46 -13.40
C HIS A 237 13.38 1.69 -14.11
N SER A 238 12.53 2.42 -13.41
CA SER A 238 12.14 3.77 -13.81
C SER A 238 13.28 4.78 -13.56
N PRO A 239 13.41 5.84 -14.37
CA PRO A 239 14.34 6.93 -14.10
C PRO A 239 14.16 7.49 -12.68
N PRO A 240 15.23 7.99 -12.02
CA PRO A 240 15.16 8.35 -10.61
C PRO A 240 14.08 9.38 -10.24
N GLU A 241 13.74 10.32 -11.12
CA GLU A 241 12.63 11.25 -10.87
C GLU A 241 11.27 10.54 -10.71
N PHE A 242 11.03 9.48 -11.46
CA PHE A 242 9.80 8.70 -11.37
C PHE A 242 9.85 7.68 -10.22
N ARG A 243 11.05 7.26 -9.79
CA ARG A 243 11.23 6.47 -8.55
C ARG A 243 11.03 7.31 -7.28
N ILE A 244 11.08 8.64 -7.37
CA ILE A 244 10.65 9.54 -6.28
C ILE A 244 9.14 9.80 -6.40
N ASN A 245 8.70 10.29 -7.56
CA ASN A 245 7.35 10.80 -7.73
C ASN A 245 6.31 9.68 -7.72
N GLY A 246 6.54 8.57 -8.45
CA GLY A 246 5.60 7.45 -8.50
C GLY A 246 5.23 6.87 -7.13
N PRO A 247 6.19 6.49 -6.28
CA PRO A 247 5.91 6.01 -4.92
C PRO A 247 5.22 7.06 -4.03
N THR A 248 5.66 8.32 -4.07
CA THR A 248 5.08 9.37 -3.23
C THR A 248 3.65 9.72 -3.63
N SER A 249 3.32 9.78 -4.93
CA SER A 249 1.94 9.98 -5.41
C SER A 249 1.00 8.83 -4.98
N ASN A 250 1.54 7.64 -4.71
CA ASN A 250 0.78 6.47 -4.26
C ASN A 250 0.67 6.33 -2.74
N PHE A 251 1.14 7.32 -1.97
CA PHE A 251 1.24 7.21 -0.53
C PHE A 251 0.61 8.39 0.21
N VAL A 252 -0.57 8.14 0.80
CA VAL A 252 -1.32 9.15 1.54
C VAL A 252 -0.56 9.77 2.72
N GLU A 253 0.37 9.03 3.32
CA GLU A 253 1.20 9.56 4.39
C GLU A 253 2.16 10.64 3.89
N PHE A 254 2.62 10.57 2.64
CA PHE A 254 3.40 11.64 2.03
C PHE A 254 2.58 12.93 1.95
N ASP A 255 1.34 12.83 1.45
CA ASP A 255 0.44 13.98 1.36
C ASP A 255 0.18 14.59 2.74
N ARG A 256 -0.08 13.75 3.76
CA ARG A 256 -0.28 14.20 5.15
C ARG A 256 0.94 14.93 5.71
N VAL A 257 2.13 14.40 5.46
CA VAL A 257 3.38 14.89 6.04
C VAL A 257 3.82 16.24 5.43
N PHE A 258 3.47 16.49 4.18
CA PHE A 258 3.76 17.74 3.48
C PHE A 258 2.55 18.67 3.31
N ASP A 259 1.37 18.27 3.81
CA ASP A 259 0.11 19.02 3.66
C ASP A 259 -0.23 19.30 2.18
N CYS A 260 -0.04 18.29 1.33
CA CYS A 260 -0.33 18.37 -0.09
C CYS A 260 -1.84 18.49 -0.31
N GLN A 261 -2.29 19.53 -1.02
CA GLN A 261 -3.68 19.63 -1.42
C GLN A 261 -4.02 18.58 -2.50
N PRO A 262 -5.28 18.14 -2.61
CA PRO A 262 -5.73 17.32 -3.74
C PRO A 262 -5.33 17.97 -5.07
N GLY A 263 -4.71 17.19 -5.96
CA GLY A 263 -4.20 17.67 -7.25
C GLY A 263 -2.88 18.45 -7.21
N GLN A 264 -2.27 18.69 -6.04
CA GLN A 264 -0.98 19.40 -5.91
C GLN A 264 0.21 18.49 -5.57
N GLY A 265 0.01 17.17 -5.48
CA GLY A 265 1.06 16.19 -5.24
C GLY A 265 2.08 16.07 -6.38
N SER A 266 3.24 15.49 -6.10
CA SER A 266 4.37 15.27 -7.03
C SER A 266 3.92 14.65 -8.36
N LEU A 267 3.81 15.46 -9.43
CA LEU A 267 3.46 15.07 -10.82
C LEU A 267 2.24 14.14 -11.01
N GLY A 268 1.49 13.89 -9.94
CA GLY A 268 0.31 13.06 -9.90
C GLY A 268 -0.92 13.94 -10.02
N GLU A 269 -1.08 14.58 -11.18
CA GLU A 269 -2.45 14.76 -11.66
C GLU A 269 -3.13 13.38 -11.61
N HIS A 270 -4.41 13.38 -11.26
CA HIS A 270 -5.24 12.23 -10.95
C HIS A 270 -5.43 11.26 -12.13
N VAL A 271 -4.36 10.69 -12.67
CA VAL A 271 -4.42 9.89 -13.90
C VAL A 271 -4.82 8.43 -13.61
N VAL A 272 -4.63 7.93 -12.37
CA VAL A 272 -5.14 6.60 -11.98
C VAL A 272 -5.56 6.61 -10.51
N PRO A 273 -6.73 6.05 -10.13
CA PRO A 273 -7.10 5.87 -8.73
C PRO A 273 -5.97 5.15 -7.99
N ARG A 274 -5.49 5.70 -6.86
CA ARG A 274 -4.37 5.09 -6.12
C ARG A 274 -4.63 3.58 -5.96
N VAL A 275 -3.62 2.74 -6.21
CA VAL A 275 -3.72 1.25 -6.15
C VAL A 275 -4.35 0.75 -4.82
N HIS A 276 -4.24 1.57 -3.77
CA HIS A 276 -4.70 1.32 -2.41
C HIS A 276 -5.91 2.18 -1.98
N ALA A 277 -6.39 3.10 -2.82
CA ALA A 277 -7.57 3.93 -2.55
C ALA A 277 -8.89 3.18 -2.75
N LEU A 278 -8.87 1.95 -3.24
CA LEU A 278 -10.05 1.11 -3.17
C LEU A 278 -10.17 0.57 -1.74
N LYS A 279 -10.94 1.26 -0.89
CA LYS A 279 -11.68 0.60 0.20
C LYS A 279 -12.57 -0.44 -0.46
N LYS A 280 -12.02 -1.62 -0.78
CA LYS A 280 -12.82 -2.72 -1.28
C LYS A 280 -13.62 -3.22 -0.09
N ILE A 281 -14.89 -2.86 -0.05
CA ILE A 281 -15.88 -3.63 0.69
C ILE A 281 -15.81 -5.04 0.09
N ILE A 282 -15.23 -5.96 0.85
CA ILE A 282 -15.02 -7.36 0.48
C ILE A 282 -16.16 -8.25 0.97
N SER A 283 -16.90 -7.81 1.98
CA SER A 283 -18.03 -8.54 2.55
C SER A 283 -19.02 -7.57 3.20
N ILE A 284 -20.29 -7.76 2.93
CA ILE A 284 -21.43 -7.02 3.51
C ILE A 284 -22.31 -8.04 4.22
N CYS A 285 -22.52 -7.85 5.51
CA CYS A 285 -23.52 -8.59 6.28
C CYS A 285 -24.62 -7.61 6.70
N VAL A 286 -25.86 -7.91 6.35
CA VAL A 286 -27.00 -7.02 6.60
C VAL A 286 -27.72 -7.51 7.85
N PHE A 287 -27.81 -6.70 8.89
CA PHE A 287 -28.61 -7.04 10.08
C PHE A 287 -29.97 -6.36 10.01
N CYS A 288 -31.07 -7.12 10.01
CA CYS A 288 -32.42 -6.57 10.00
C CYS A 288 -33.42 -7.48 10.69
N PHE A 289 -34.46 -6.89 11.28
CA PHE A 289 -35.54 -7.64 11.97
C PHE A 289 -36.39 -8.50 11.03
N ASP A 290 -36.57 -8.08 9.77
CA ASP A 290 -37.41 -8.76 8.77
C ASP A 290 -36.55 -9.32 7.62
N LYS A 291 -35.87 -10.43 7.91
CA LYS A 291 -34.91 -11.09 6.99
C LYS A 291 -35.56 -11.45 5.64
N ASP A 292 -36.80 -11.94 5.67
CA ASP A 292 -37.52 -12.44 4.50
C ASP A 292 -37.88 -11.33 3.51
N LYS A 293 -38.21 -10.13 4.02
CA LYS A 293 -38.50 -8.97 3.19
C LYS A 293 -37.28 -8.45 2.41
N HIS A 294 -36.08 -8.65 2.94
CA HIS A 294 -34.85 -8.08 2.39
C HIS A 294 -34.04 -9.09 1.57
N ILE A 295 -34.31 -10.39 1.68
CA ILE A 295 -33.54 -11.45 1.01
C ILE A 295 -33.62 -11.38 -0.51
N SER A 296 -34.77 -10.99 -1.06
CA SER A 296 -34.99 -10.78 -2.50
C SER A 296 -34.29 -9.54 -3.03
N TRP A 297 -34.02 -8.56 -2.17
CA TRP A 297 -33.36 -7.31 -2.51
C TRP A 297 -31.83 -7.43 -2.48
N THR A 298 -31.27 -8.30 -1.63
CA THR A 298 -29.82 -8.47 -1.51
C THR A 298 -29.25 -9.58 -2.40
N SER A 299 -30.08 -10.51 -2.87
CA SER A 299 -29.65 -11.66 -3.69
C SER A 299 -28.86 -11.34 -4.97
N PRO A 300 -29.00 -10.16 -5.62
CA PRO A 300 -28.21 -9.81 -6.81
C PRO A 300 -26.80 -9.29 -6.51
N PHE A 301 -26.43 -9.10 -5.23
CA PHE A 301 -25.16 -8.48 -4.85
C PHE A 301 -24.16 -9.52 -4.32
N ASP A 302 -23.18 -9.87 -5.15
CA ASP A 302 -22.17 -10.91 -4.86
C ASP A 302 -21.33 -10.66 -3.59
N LYS A 303 -21.33 -9.43 -3.09
CA LYS A 303 -20.62 -9.01 -1.87
C LYS A 303 -21.47 -9.10 -0.61
N VAL A 304 -22.77 -9.38 -0.71
CA VAL A 304 -23.65 -9.56 0.45
C VAL A 304 -23.61 -11.02 0.87
N HIS A 305 -22.91 -11.30 1.98
CA HIS A 305 -22.67 -12.68 2.45
C HIS A 305 -23.72 -13.18 3.44
N GLY A 306 -24.74 -12.36 3.73
CA GLY A 306 -25.93 -12.79 4.44
C GLY A 306 -26.77 -11.64 4.97
N ILE A 307 -28.04 -11.97 5.22
CA ILE A 307 -28.94 -11.18 6.04
C ILE A 307 -29.15 -11.93 7.35
N PHE A 308 -29.02 -11.22 8.47
CA PHE A 308 -29.06 -11.78 9.81
C PHE A 308 -30.11 -11.04 10.61
N ASN A 309 -30.96 -11.78 11.30
CA ASN A 309 -31.86 -11.26 12.33
C ASN A 309 -31.47 -11.77 13.72
N ASP A 310 -30.43 -12.61 13.78
CA ASP A 310 -29.81 -13.15 14.98
C ASP A 310 -28.36 -12.66 15.07
N GLU A 311 -27.99 -12.15 16.24
CA GLU A 311 -26.70 -11.51 16.47
C GLU A 311 -25.56 -12.53 16.54
N MET A 312 -25.82 -13.76 16.99
CA MET A 312 -24.81 -14.82 17.05
C MET A 312 -24.50 -15.36 15.65
N GLU A 313 -25.52 -15.57 14.81
CA GLU A 313 -25.36 -16.00 13.42
C GLU A 313 -24.48 -15.01 12.61
N LEU A 314 -24.71 -13.71 12.83
CA LEU A 314 -23.91 -12.65 12.24
C LEU A 314 -22.47 -12.66 12.76
N ALA A 315 -22.29 -12.74 14.08
CA ALA A 315 -20.98 -12.74 14.71
C ALA A 315 -20.13 -13.94 14.25
N ASP A 316 -20.74 -15.12 14.16
CA ASP A 316 -20.09 -16.33 13.65
C ASP A 316 -19.69 -16.16 12.18
N LYS A 317 -20.56 -15.57 11.34
CA LYS A 317 -20.24 -15.36 9.93
C LYS A 317 -19.08 -14.37 9.74
N LEU A 318 -19.07 -13.29 10.52
CA LEU A 318 -18.01 -12.29 10.50
C LEU A 318 -16.70 -12.88 11.04
N CYS A 319 -16.74 -13.63 12.15
CA CYS A 319 -15.58 -14.34 12.68
C CYS A 319 -15.02 -15.35 11.68
N LEU A 320 -15.87 -16.09 10.98
CA LEU A 320 -15.45 -17.02 9.93
C LEU A 320 -14.73 -16.26 8.80
N HIS A 321 -15.31 -15.15 8.33
CA HIS A 321 -14.71 -14.31 7.28
C HIS A 321 -13.37 -13.70 7.71
N VAL A 322 -13.28 -13.17 8.94
CA VAL A 322 -12.05 -12.57 9.50
C VAL A 322 -10.96 -13.62 9.72
N ARG A 323 -11.31 -14.83 10.20
CA ARG A 323 -10.38 -15.96 10.35
C ARG A 323 -9.83 -16.45 9.01
N HIS A 324 -10.65 -16.43 7.96
CA HIS A 324 -10.18 -16.73 6.60
C HIS A 324 -9.22 -15.66 6.03
N LEU A 325 -9.16 -14.47 6.63
CA LEU A 325 -8.36 -13.34 6.14
C LEU A 325 -7.01 -13.16 6.84
N SER A 326 -6.75 -13.77 8.01
CA SER A 326 -5.39 -13.77 8.60
C SER A 326 -5.14 -14.87 9.64
N SER A 327 -4.04 -15.59 9.48
CA SER A 327 -3.40 -16.45 10.50
C SER A 327 -2.54 -15.66 11.51
N TYR A 328 -2.63 -14.32 11.53
CA TYR A 328 -1.96 -13.49 12.53
C TYR A 328 -2.93 -13.17 13.67
N LEU A 329 -2.74 -13.88 14.77
CA LEU A 329 -3.31 -13.61 16.09
C LEU A 329 -3.19 -12.12 16.44
N THR A 330 -4.29 -11.39 16.47
CA THR A 330 -4.38 -10.15 17.24
C THR A 330 -5.17 -10.47 18.51
N SER A 331 -4.48 -10.66 19.64
CA SER A 331 -5.18 -10.77 20.93
C SER A 331 -5.76 -9.41 21.30
N ILE A 332 -7.05 -9.36 21.62
CA ILE A 332 -7.71 -8.13 22.07
C ILE A 332 -7.89 -8.22 23.59
N SER A 333 -7.44 -7.19 24.32
CA SER A 333 -7.70 -7.02 25.75
C SER A 333 -8.22 -5.60 25.98
N ILE A 334 -9.22 -5.44 26.84
CA ILE A 334 -9.77 -4.12 27.20
C ILE A 334 -9.88 -4.00 28.73
N PHE A 335 -9.54 -2.82 29.22
CA PHE A 335 -9.56 -2.40 30.61
C PHE A 335 -10.91 -1.77 30.97
N ASN A 336 -11.52 -2.22 32.08
CA ASN A 336 -12.74 -1.67 32.64
C ASN A 336 -12.43 -0.45 33.54
N PRO A 337 -12.85 0.78 33.21
CA PRO A 337 -12.51 1.97 33.99
C PRO A 337 -13.24 2.06 35.34
N LEU A 338 -14.32 1.29 35.54
CA LEU A 338 -15.10 1.28 36.78
C LEU A 338 -14.54 0.32 37.83
N GLU A 339 -13.83 -0.74 37.41
CA GLU A 339 -13.33 -1.81 38.31
C GLU A 339 -11.80 -1.94 38.35
N ARG A 340 -11.07 -1.31 37.41
CA ARG A 340 -9.60 -1.31 37.30
C ARG A 340 -8.93 -2.71 37.23
N THR A 341 -9.53 -3.69 36.57
CA THR A 341 -8.90 -5.00 36.28
C THR A 341 -8.91 -5.32 34.78
N ILE A 342 -8.02 -6.25 34.36
CA ILE A 342 -7.86 -6.73 32.97
C ILE A 342 -8.37 -8.17 32.91
N HIS A 343 -9.34 -8.46 32.03
CA HIS A 343 -9.92 -9.80 31.83
C HIS A 343 -9.85 -10.23 30.36
N SER A 344 -9.67 -11.55 30.12
CA SER A 344 -9.61 -12.16 28.77
C SER A 344 -11.02 -12.40 28.21
N LEU A 345 -11.19 -12.14 26.91
CA LEU A 345 -12.48 -12.19 26.19
C LEU A 345 -12.83 -13.57 25.59
N ASP A 346 -12.15 -14.66 25.98
CA ASP A 346 -12.52 -16.01 25.54
C ASP A 346 -13.83 -16.54 26.18
N ALA A 347 -14.43 -15.79 27.12
CA ALA A 347 -15.68 -16.15 27.78
C ALA A 347 -16.67 -14.97 27.78
N GLU A 348 -17.56 -14.97 26.78
CA GLU A 348 -18.88 -14.30 26.71
C GLU A 348 -19.00 -12.77 26.47
N GLN A 349 -19.87 -12.50 25.49
CA GLN A 349 -20.74 -11.36 25.15
C GLN A 349 -20.19 -10.03 24.59
N THR A 350 -20.03 -10.06 23.25
CA THR A 350 -20.60 -9.15 22.24
C THR A 350 -20.89 -7.70 22.63
N THR A 351 -19.95 -6.79 22.37
CA THR A 351 -20.28 -5.36 22.14
C THR A 351 -19.33 -4.62 21.18
N PHE A 352 -18.21 -5.20 20.75
CA PHE A 352 -17.09 -4.36 20.26
C PHE A 352 -17.00 -4.10 18.75
N MET A 353 -17.78 -4.75 17.88
CA MET A 353 -17.62 -4.54 16.42
C MET A 353 -18.54 -3.49 15.80
N TRP A 354 -19.60 -3.08 16.48
CA TRP A 354 -20.51 -2.04 16.02
C TRP A 354 -19.96 -0.62 16.21
N PHE A 355 -18.93 -0.47 17.04
CA PHE A 355 -18.49 0.82 17.56
C PHE A 355 -17.68 1.64 16.57
N GLN A 356 -16.73 1.07 15.80
CA GLN A 356 -15.73 1.88 15.10
C GLN A 356 -16.23 2.55 13.80
N LEU A 357 -17.03 1.84 12.98
CA LEU A 357 -17.63 2.40 11.77
C LEU A 357 -18.74 3.42 12.09
N PHE A 358 -19.44 3.16 13.19
CA PHE A 358 -20.50 4.00 13.73
C PHE A 358 -19.94 5.28 14.40
N VAL A 359 -18.81 5.17 15.12
CA VAL A 359 -18.10 6.30 15.74
C VAL A 359 -17.45 7.23 14.72
N GLU A 360 -16.87 6.70 13.63
CA GLU A 360 -16.26 7.57 12.62
C GLU A 360 -17.28 8.39 11.82
N ILE A 361 -18.49 7.86 11.60
CA ILE A 361 -19.52 8.52 10.77
C ILE A 361 -20.45 9.43 11.57
N LEU A 362 -20.78 9.09 12.83
CA LEU A 362 -21.69 9.89 13.66
C LEU A 362 -21.02 10.67 14.79
N LEU A 363 -19.80 10.30 15.21
CA LEU A 363 -19.22 10.79 16.49
C LEU A 363 -17.83 11.44 16.38
N ARG A 364 -17.13 11.32 15.24
CA ARG A 364 -15.79 11.93 15.04
C ARG A 364 -15.71 12.94 13.91
N LEU A 365 -16.73 13.07 13.07
CA LEU A 365 -16.96 14.33 12.37
C LEU A 365 -17.11 15.40 13.46
N LYS A 366 -16.21 16.39 13.50
CA LYS A 366 -16.40 17.60 14.30
C LYS A 366 -17.56 18.39 13.68
N VAL A 367 -18.78 17.92 13.87
CA VAL A 367 -19.98 18.60 13.41
C VAL A 367 -20.17 19.80 14.33
N THR A 368 -19.85 20.99 13.83
CA THR A 368 -20.24 22.23 14.52
C THR A 368 -21.75 22.27 14.68
N SER A 369 -22.27 22.96 15.70
CA SER A 369 -23.73 23.11 15.91
C SER A 369 -24.47 23.59 14.66
N ALA A 370 -23.78 24.33 13.77
CA ALA A 370 -24.29 24.78 12.48
C ALA A 370 -24.54 23.64 11.46
N ALA A 371 -23.71 22.59 11.44
CA ALA A 371 -23.91 21.45 10.56
C ALA A 371 -25.00 20.49 11.08
N GLN A 372 -25.16 20.36 12.39
CA GLN A 372 -26.30 19.63 12.98
C GLN A 372 -27.64 20.29 12.65
N ASN A 373 -27.71 21.62 12.72
CA ASN A 373 -28.93 22.36 12.36
C ASN A 373 -29.28 22.23 10.88
N ARG A 374 -28.28 22.28 9.98
CA ARG A 374 -28.49 22.07 8.54
C ARG A 374 -28.96 20.66 8.20
N MET A 375 -28.37 19.64 8.81
CA MET A 375 -28.83 18.26 8.64
C MET A 375 -30.29 18.08 9.11
N ARG A 376 -30.65 18.73 10.23
CA ARG A 376 -32.03 18.75 10.74
C ARG A 376 -32.99 19.40 9.74
N GLU A 377 -32.64 20.57 9.20
CA GLU A 377 -33.45 21.30 8.20
C GLU A 377 -33.64 20.49 6.92
N GLU A 378 -32.57 19.90 6.38
CA GLU A 378 -32.61 19.10 5.16
C GLU A 378 -33.43 17.82 5.33
N CYS A 379 -33.29 17.14 6.47
CA CYS A 379 -34.13 15.99 6.78
C CYS A 379 -35.61 16.40 6.91
N CYS A 380 -35.90 17.50 7.62
CA CYS A 380 -37.26 18.01 7.75
C CYS A 380 -37.88 18.40 6.39
N SER A 381 -37.10 18.97 5.48
CA SER A 381 -37.52 19.31 4.11
C SER A 381 -37.88 18.05 3.30
N ASN A 382 -36.98 17.06 3.29
CA ASN A 382 -37.16 15.81 2.54
C ASN A 382 -38.33 14.95 3.04
N TYR A 383 -38.73 15.13 4.29
CA TYR A 383 -39.85 14.43 4.90
C TYR A 383 -41.03 15.35 5.27
N ALA A 384 -41.14 16.54 4.66
CA ALA A 384 -42.14 17.57 5.02
C ALA A 384 -43.60 17.07 5.00
N SER A 385 -43.91 16.07 4.16
CA SER A 385 -45.23 15.45 4.05
C SER A 385 -45.43 14.20 4.93
N ASN A 386 -44.39 13.73 5.65
CA ASN A 386 -44.41 12.52 6.45
C ASN A 386 -44.27 12.84 7.95
N GLN A 387 -45.41 13.03 8.61
CA GLN A 387 -45.50 13.37 10.04
C GLN A 387 -44.80 12.36 10.96
N ILE A 388 -44.78 11.07 10.59
CA ILE A 388 -44.14 10.02 11.37
C ILE A 388 -42.61 10.17 11.31
N GLU A 389 -42.06 10.44 10.13
CA GLU A 389 -40.62 10.67 9.97
C GLU A 389 -40.19 12.00 10.58
N LEU A 390 -41.00 13.06 10.45
CA LEU A 390 -40.73 14.35 11.13
C LEU A 390 -40.65 14.19 12.65
N HIS A 391 -41.52 13.35 13.24
CA HIS A 391 -41.44 13.05 14.67
C HIS A 391 -40.13 12.33 15.03
N LYS A 392 -39.73 11.31 14.24
CA LYS A 392 -38.47 10.58 14.44
C LYS A 392 -37.24 11.46 14.26
N ILE A 393 -37.26 12.41 13.32
CA ILE A 393 -36.17 13.38 13.08
C ILE A 393 -35.99 14.27 14.32
N ASN A 394 -37.06 14.86 14.82
CA ASN A 394 -36.98 15.70 16.02
C ASN A 394 -36.56 14.89 17.25
N GLU A 395 -37.15 13.71 17.45
CA GLU A 395 -36.78 12.79 18.53
C GLU A 395 -35.28 12.40 18.45
N PHE A 396 -34.74 12.15 17.26
CA PHE A 396 -33.31 11.90 17.06
C PHE A 396 -32.48 13.09 17.51
N PHE A 397 -32.68 14.28 16.95
CA PHE A 397 -31.82 15.41 17.29
C PHE A 397 -32.00 15.95 18.71
N ASP A 398 -33.11 15.66 19.39
CA ASP A 398 -33.37 16.12 20.76
C ASP A 398 -32.95 15.09 21.83
N SER A 399 -32.92 13.80 21.50
CA SER A 399 -32.69 12.72 22.48
C SER A 399 -31.53 11.77 22.15
N TYR A 400 -30.83 11.98 21.03
CA TYR A 400 -29.69 11.17 20.63
C TYR A 400 -28.56 11.23 21.66
N THR A 401 -28.10 10.06 22.03
CA THR A 401 -26.91 9.84 22.86
C THR A 401 -26.11 8.68 22.26
N LEU A 402 -24.81 8.62 22.55
CA LEU A 402 -23.90 7.59 22.05
C LEU A 402 -24.37 6.15 22.33
N ASP A 403 -25.04 5.94 23.45
CA ASP A 403 -25.56 4.65 23.90
C ASP A 403 -26.85 4.21 23.18
N LYS A 404 -27.59 5.13 22.54
CA LYS A 404 -28.84 4.84 21.80
C LYS A 404 -28.63 4.71 20.30
N ALA A 405 -27.40 4.66 19.88
CA ALA A 405 -27.04 5.00 18.53
C ALA A 405 -27.29 3.81 17.56
N ALA A 406 -27.09 2.58 18.06
CA ALA A 406 -27.54 1.35 17.39
C ALA A 406 -29.06 1.26 17.28
N HIS A 407 -29.81 1.74 18.28
CA HIS A 407 -31.27 1.80 18.23
C HIS A 407 -31.75 2.71 17.08
N TRP A 408 -31.12 3.87 16.89
CA TRP A 408 -31.45 4.78 15.79
C TRP A 408 -31.08 4.23 14.40
N TYR A 409 -29.99 3.47 14.30
CA TYR A 409 -29.60 2.82 13.04
C TYR A 409 -30.51 1.66 12.65
N THR A 410 -30.97 0.87 13.61
CA THR A 410 -31.81 -0.32 13.38
C THR A 410 -33.31 -0.01 13.32
N ARG A 411 -33.72 1.18 13.77
CA ARG A 411 -35.09 1.69 13.61
C ARG A 411 -35.31 2.13 12.17
N ASP A 412 -36.37 1.63 11.52
CA ASP A 412 -36.80 2.13 10.20
C ASP A 412 -37.14 3.62 10.33
N SER A 413 -36.20 4.46 9.90
CA SER A 413 -36.20 5.90 10.08
C SER A 413 -35.41 6.55 8.95
N PHE A 414 -35.54 7.87 8.83
CA PHE A 414 -34.75 8.69 7.92
C PHE A 414 -33.24 8.38 8.01
N LEU A 415 -32.70 8.12 9.21
CA LEU A 415 -31.27 7.91 9.44
C LEU A 415 -30.78 6.60 8.81
N TYR A 416 -31.51 5.51 9.01
CA TYR A 416 -31.22 4.21 8.37
C TYR A 416 -31.17 4.35 6.85
N ARG A 417 -32.13 5.10 6.26
CA ARG A 417 -32.24 5.28 4.81
C ARG A 417 -31.14 6.18 4.26
N LEU A 418 -30.84 7.28 4.96
CA LEU A 418 -29.79 8.24 4.60
C LEU A 418 -28.41 7.58 4.59
N LEU A 419 -28.07 6.85 5.65
CA LEU A 419 -26.78 6.16 5.77
C LEU A 419 -26.65 5.05 4.73
N ASN A 420 -27.71 4.26 4.51
CA ASN A 420 -27.68 3.24 3.47
C ASN A 420 -27.56 3.83 2.06
N LYS A 421 -28.12 5.02 1.80
CA LYS A 421 -27.95 5.72 0.52
C LYS A 421 -26.50 6.14 0.33
N ALA A 422 -25.91 6.83 1.31
CA ALA A 422 -24.51 7.26 1.28
C ALA A 422 -23.53 6.10 1.13
N PHE A 423 -23.79 4.97 1.79
CA PHE A 423 -22.98 3.76 1.64
C PHE A 423 -23.08 3.13 0.24
N ARG A 424 -24.24 3.22 -0.42
CA ARG A 424 -24.46 2.70 -1.77
C ARG A 424 -23.82 3.59 -2.84
N THR A 425 -23.91 4.90 -2.66
CA THR A 425 -23.36 5.90 -3.59
C THR A 425 -21.88 6.17 -3.34
N GLN A 426 -21.34 5.68 -2.20
CA GLN A 426 -20.02 6.05 -1.68
C GLN A 426 -19.82 7.57 -1.53
N ASN A 427 -20.92 8.31 -1.48
CA ASN A 427 -20.92 9.77 -1.38
C ASN A 427 -21.32 10.14 0.06
N ILE A 428 -20.31 10.42 0.88
CA ILE A 428 -20.51 10.83 2.27
C ILE A 428 -21.12 12.23 2.37
N ASP A 429 -21.01 13.04 1.32
CA ASP A 429 -21.60 14.38 1.25
C ASP A 429 -23.14 14.33 1.21
N GLU A 430 -23.72 13.18 0.82
CA GLU A 430 -25.15 12.90 0.98
C GLU A 430 -25.60 12.87 2.46
N VAL A 431 -24.69 12.68 3.41
CA VAL A 431 -24.97 12.74 4.86
C VAL A 431 -24.70 14.14 5.43
N VAL A 432 -23.77 14.89 4.84
CA VAL A 432 -23.17 16.07 5.50
C VAL A 432 -23.68 17.41 4.95
N GLY A 433 -24.20 17.49 3.72
CA GLY A 433 -24.95 18.66 3.24
C GLY A 433 -24.37 20.03 3.62
N VAL A 434 -23.06 20.26 3.40
CA VAL A 434 -22.43 21.59 3.49
C VAL A 434 -21.24 21.69 2.54
N ASP A 435 -21.53 22.24 1.36
CA ASP A 435 -20.76 23.28 0.65
C ASP A 435 -19.28 22.99 0.29
N GLU A 436 -19.08 22.40 -0.89
CA GLU A 436 -18.02 22.80 -1.82
C GLU A 436 -18.34 24.24 -2.27
N SER A 437 -17.93 25.25 -1.49
CA SER A 437 -18.35 26.65 -1.67
C SER A 437 -18.42 27.10 -3.14
N LEU A 438 -19.62 27.01 -3.72
CA LEU A 438 -19.95 27.34 -5.12
C LEU A 438 -18.98 26.76 -6.18
N ILE A 439 -19.10 25.47 -6.51
CA ILE A 439 -18.57 24.93 -7.78
C ILE A 439 -19.65 25.02 -8.87
N GLU A 440 -19.52 26.10 -9.63
CA GLU A 440 -19.78 26.28 -11.07
C GLU A 440 -21.21 26.06 -11.62
N GLU A 441 -21.79 27.20 -12.01
CA GLU A 441 -22.90 27.35 -12.95
C GLU A 441 -22.68 26.57 -14.26
N GLN A 442 -23.80 26.08 -14.81
CA GLN A 442 -23.99 25.42 -16.11
C GLN A 442 -23.69 23.92 -16.12
N TYR A 443 -24.70 23.08 -15.84
CA TYR A 443 -25.30 22.13 -16.80
C TYR A 443 -26.53 21.48 -16.12
N PRO A 444 -27.70 21.42 -16.78
CA PRO A 444 -28.93 20.94 -16.15
C PRO A 444 -28.98 19.40 -16.13
N HIS A 445 -29.26 18.81 -14.98
CA HIS A 445 -29.74 17.42 -14.93
C HIS A 445 -31.15 17.33 -15.55
N PRO A 446 -31.42 16.24 -16.27
CA PRO A 446 -32.47 15.33 -15.78
C PRO A 446 -32.05 13.84 -15.82
N HIS A 447 -32.42 13.15 -14.73
CA HIS A 447 -32.77 11.73 -14.52
C HIS A 447 -33.02 10.80 -15.73
N PRO A 448 -33.21 9.46 -15.54
CA PRO A 448 -32.69 8.50 -14.56
C PRO A 448 -32.21 7.16 -15.23
N LEU A 449 -31.78 6.23 -14.37
CA LEU A 449 -31.42 4.81 -14.56
C LEU A 449 -32.12 3.98 -15.67
N TYR A 450 -31.37 2.93 -16.06
CA TYR A 450 -31.72 1.64 -16.71
C TYR A 450 -31.63 1.58 -18.24
N ASP A 451 -30.62 0.88 -18.76
CA ASP A 451 -30.81 -0.50 -19.24
C ASP A 451 -29.48 -1.12 -19.73
N CYS A 452 -29.11 -2.25 -19.11
CA CYS A 452 -28.22 -3.21 -19.73
C CYS A 452 -29.00 -3.95 -20.81
N PHE A 453 -28.62 -3.81 -22.08
CA PHE A 453 -28.96 -4.78 -23.12
C PHE A 453 -27.68 -5.31 -23.77
N PHE A 454 -27.47 -6.62 -23.65
CA PHE A 454 -26.71 -7.41 -24.59
C PHE A 454 -27.55 -7.57 -25.87
N ILE A 455 -27.06 -7.09 -27.01
CA ILE A 455 -27.40 -7.64 -28.34
C ILE A 455 -26.14 -7.63 -29.21
N GLU A 456 -25.86 -8.81 -29.78
CA GLU A 456 -24.82 -9.10 -30.77
C GLU A 456 -25.04 -8.38 -32.12
N SER A 457 -23.95 -8.36 -32.89
CA SER A 457 -23.88 -8.29 -34.36
C SER A 457 -23.86 -6.91 -35.04
N SER A 458 -22.63 -6.58 -35.46
CA SER A 458 -22.27 -6.31 -36.86
C SER A 458 -22.56 -4.93 -37.47
N ILE A 459 -21.55 -4.49 -38.23
CA ILE A 459 -21.61 -3.64 -39.43
C ILE A 459 -21.48 -2.11 -39.22
N ASN A 460 -20.25 -1.67 -39.50
CA ASN A 460 -19.84 -0.65 -40.48
C ASN A 460 -19.91 0.87 -40.17
N HIS A 461 -18.74 1.45 -40.48
CA HIS A 461 -18.43 2.76 -41.07
C HIS A 461 -18.47 4.02 -40.19
N ILE A 462 -17.30 4.56 -39.79
CA ILE A 462 -16.38 5.56 -40.41
C ILE A 462 -16.87 7.03 -40.30
N HIS A 463 -15.89 7.90 -39.95
CA HIS A 463 -15.71 9.36 -40.16
C HIS A 463 -15.99 10.20 -38.91
N LEU A 464 -15.05 11.01 -38.37
CA LEU A 464 -13.78 11.57 -38.84
C LEU A 464 -12.79 11.65 -37.67
#